data_AF-A0A821MQH7-F1
#
_entry.id   AF-A0A821MQH7-F1
#
_cell.length_a   1.000
_cell.length_b   1.000
_cell.length_c   1.000
_cell.angle_alpha   90.00
_cell.angle_beta   90.00
_cell.angle_gamma   90.00
#
_symmetry.space_group_name_H-M   'P 1'
#
loop_
_entity.id
_entity.type
_entity.pdbx_description
1 polymer ?
#
loop_
_entity_poly.entity_id
_entity_poly.type
_entity_poly.pdbx_seq_one_letter_code
_entity_poly.pdbx_strand_id
1 'polypeptide(L)'
;LSNIKQRAIDFYQRHLNRIIKSINKILFQVQPNTKYWKQYSKFLYELLKAENIKYWTKFKDSIGQKTLELSELFILGDSTSPWIEIRQATNLFMTKNSFINEIERLKHQALDKFIELNISFQRIKLAIKPTKDSIGQKTLELS
;
A
#
# COMPACT_ATOMS: atom_id res chain seq x y z
N LEU A 1 -9.09 -1.56 30.55
CA LEU A 1 -9.30 -1.06 29.17
C LEU A 1 -8.01 -0.93 28.33
N SER A 2 -6.93 -0.34 28.86
CA SER A 2 -5.66 -0.14 28.13
C SER A 2 -5.07 -1.41 27.46
N ASN A 3 -5.00 -2.53 28.19
CA ASN A 3 -4.51 -3.81 27.63
C ASN A 3 -5.39 -4.34 26.48
N ILE A 4 -6.71 -4.21 26.62
CA ILE A 4 -7.68 -4.64 25.59
C ILE A 4 -7.50 -3.81 24.31
N LYS A 5 -7.36 -2.49 24.44
CA LYS A 5 -7.04 -1.58 23.33
C LYS A 5 -5.76 -2.00 22.61
N GLN A 6 -4.68 -2.26 23.36
CA GLN A 6 -3.40 -2.65 22.75
C GLN A 6 -3.52 -3.98 21.99
N ARG A 7 -4.18 -4.99 22.57
CA ARG A 7 -4.41 -6.28 21.90
C ARG A 7 -5.17 -6.14 20.58
N ALA A 8 -6.17 -5.25 20.52
CA ALA A 8 -6.92 -4.97 19.29
C ALA A 8 -6.01 -4.32 18.23
N ILE A 9 -5.21 -3.32 18.63
CA ILE A 9 -4.21 -2.65 17.75
C ILE A 9 -3.23 -3.68 17.18
N ASP A 10 -2.65 -4.53 18.03
CA ASP A 10 -1.69 -5.54 17.60
C ASP A 10 -2.32 -6.58 16.67
N PHE A 11 -3.57 -6.97 16.95
CA PHE A 11 -4.32 -7.88 16.10
C PHE A 11 -4.51 -7.31 14.69
N TYR A 12 -4.96 -6.06 14.59
CA TYR A 12 -5.18 -5.42 13.31
C TYR A 12 -3.88 -5.18 12.53
N GLN A 13 -2.80 -4.78 13.22
CA GLN A 13 -1.49 -4.65 12.60
C GLN A 13 -0.98 -5.99 12.03
N ARG A 14 -1.16 -7.11 12.76
CA ARG A 14 -0.85 -8.45 12.25
C ARG A 14 -1.68 -8.79 11.01
N HIS A 15 -2.95 -8.41 10.99
CA HIS A 15 -3.82 -8.62 9.83
C HIS A 15 -3.30 -7.86 8.59
N LEU A 16 -3.02 -6.56 8.71
CA LEU A 16 -2.45 -5.76 7.63
C LEU A 16 -1.10 -6.32 7.13
N ASN A 17 -0.22 -6.70 8.06
CA ASN A 17 1.08 -7.27 7.73
C ASN A 17 0.98 -8.60 6.98
N ARG A 18 -0.02 -9.44 7.29
CA ARG A 18 -0.27 -10.68 6.55
C ARG A 18 -0.68 -10.40 5.10
N ILE A 19 -1.54 -9.40 4.88
CA ILE A 19 -1.96 -9.01 3.53
C ILE A 19 -0.76 -8.51 2.73
N ILE A 20 0.02 -7.56 3.27
CA ILE A 20 1.23 -7.06 2.61
C ILE A 20 2.22 -8.20 2.32
N LYS A 21 2.45 -9.10 3.28
CA LYS A 21 3.38 -10.23 3.10
C LYS A 21 2.91 -11.15 1.97
N SER A 22 1.61 -11.41 1.87
CA SER A 22 1.02 -12.20 0.77
C SER A 22 1.26 -11.54 -0.59
N ILE A 23 1.01 -10.24 -0.69
CA ILE A 23 1.23 -9.49 -1.94
C ILE A 23 2.72 -9.45 -2.30
N ASN A 24 3.60 -9.16 -1.35
CA ASN A 24 5.06 -9.14 -1.59
C ASN A 24 5.58 -10.50 -2.04
N LYS A 25 5.03 -11.58 -1.49
CA LYS A 25 5.35 -12.94 -1.93
C LYS A 25 5.07 -13.07 -3.43
N ILE A 26 3.90 -12.65 -3.88
CA ILE A 26 3.52 -12.69 -5.30
C ILE A 26 4.40 -11.76 -6.15
N LEU A 27 4.64 -10.52 -5.71
CA LEU A 27 5.37 -9.52 -6.48
C LEU A 27 6.86 -9.85 -6.69
N PHE A 28 7.51 -10.46 -5.69
CA PHE A 28 8.96 -10.61 -5.66
C PHE A 28 9.45 -12.06 -5.75
N GLN A 29 8.62 -13.08 -5.45
CA GLN A 29 9.02 -14.48 -5.65
C GLN A 29 8.87 -14.96 -7.09
N VAL A 30 7.97 -14.34 -7.87
CA VAL A 30 7.98 -14.50 -9.31
C VAL A 30 9.19 -13.72 -9.80
N GLN A 31 10.38 -14.34 -9.83
CA GLN A 31 11.62 -13.68 -10.25
C GLN A 31 11.42 -13.05 -11.62
N PRO A 32 11.24 -11.72 -11.67
CA PRO A 32 10.87 -11.08 -12.90
C PRO A 32 12.16 -10.67 -13.57
N ASN A 33 12.47 -11.32 -14.68
CA ASN A 33 13.72 -11.09 -15.42
C ASN A 33 13.78 -9.69 -16.06
N THR A 34 12.71 -8.87 -15.97
CA THR A 34 12.64 -7.54 -16.59
C THR A 34 12.86 -6.41 -15.59
N LYS A 35 13.68 -5.43 -15.99
CA LYS A 35 13.91 -4.17 -15.24
C LYS A 35 12.60 -3.42 -14.97
N TYR A 36 11.66 -3.47 -15.93
CA TYR A 36 10.36 -2.80 -15.85
C TYR A 36 9.50 -3.34 -14.71
N TRP A 37 9.40 -4.66 -14.55
CA TRP A 37 8.63 -5.24 -13.46
C TRP A 37 9.20 -4.91 -12.09
N LYS A 38 10.53 -4.92 -11.94
CA LYS A 38 11.19 -4.50 -10.70
C LYS A 38 10.81 -3.07 -10.32
N GLN A 39 10.73 -2.18 -11.31
CA GLN A 39 10.35 -0.79 -11.11
C GLN A 39 8.87 -0.63 -10.74
N TYR A 40 7.95 -1.27 -11.48
CA TYR A 40 6.53 -1.29 -11.13
C TYR A 40 6.28 -1.85 -9.72
N SER A 41 6.90 -2.98 -9.40
CA SER A 41 6.76 -3.63 -8.08
C SER A 41 7.26 -2.74 -6.95
N LYS A 42 8.30 -1.92 -7.19
CA LYS A 42 8.77 -0.92 -6.23
C LYS A 42 7.69 0.15 -5.98
N PHE A 43 7.09 0.71 -7.03
CA PHE A 43 6.02 1.70 -6.86
C PHE A 43 4.82 1.14 -6.12
N LEU A 44 4.37 -0.07 -6.48
CA LEU A 44 3.27 -0.72 -5.80
C LEU A 44 3.58 -1.00 -4.33
N TYR A 45 4.79 -1.45 -4.02
CA TYR A 45 5.22 -1.69 -2.64
C TYR A 45 5.23 -0.42 -1.78
N GLU A 46 5.72 0.69 -2.32
CA GLU A 46 5.72 2.00 -1.65
C GLU A 46 4.30 2.48 -1.37
N LEU A 47 3.40 2.35 -2.36
CA LEU A 47 1.98 2.68 -2.21
C LEU A 47 1.29 1.81 -1.15
N LEU A 48 1.51 0.49 -1.17
CA LEU A 48 0.96 -0.44 -0.18
C LEU A 48 1.44 -0.13 1.24
N LYS A 49 2.71 0.25 1.40
CA LYS A 49 3.25 0.67 2.70
C LYS A 49 2.58 1.94 3.22
N ALA A 50 2.48 2.96 2.38
CA ALA A 50 1.85 4.22 2.75
C ALA A 50 0.39 4.01 3.15
N GLU A 51 -0.34 3.22 2.39
CA GLU A 51 -1.77 2.96 2.65
C GLU A 51 -1.97 2.09 3.92
N ASN A 52 -1.09 1.13 4.18
CA ASN A 52 -1.13 0.36 5.43
C ASN A 52 -0.95 1.25 6.66
N ILE A 53 0.00 2.20 6.63
CA ILE A 53 0.19 3.16 7.72
C ILE A 53 -1.10 3.95 7.97
N LYS A 54 -1.77 4.43 6.90
CA LYS A 54 -3.04 5.16 7.04
C LYS A 54 -4.13 4.30 7.67
N TYR A 55 -4.31 3.07 7.22
CA TYR A 55 -5.33 2.16 7.77
C TYR A 55 -5.04 1.82 9.23
N TRP A 56 -3.77 1.58 9.57
CA TRP A 56 -3.34 1.35 10.96
C TRP A 56 -3.63 2.57 11.85
N THR A 57 -3.29 3.77 11.41
CA THR A 57 -3.59 5.02 12.15
C THR A 57 -5.09 5.20 12.33
N LYS A 58 -5.87 5.06 11.26
CA LYS A 58 -7.35 5.16 11.31
C LYS A 58 -7.96 4.16 12.29
N PHE A 59 -7.44 2.94 12.33
CA PHE A 59 -7.89 1.92 13.30
C PHE A 59 -7.51 2.28 14.73
N LYS A 60 -6.27 2.72 14.95
CA LYS A 60 -5.77 3.12 16.27
C LYS A 60 -6.62 4.24 16.86
N ASP A 61 -6.98 5.22 16.04
CA ASP A 61 -7.84 6.34 16.44
C ASP A 61 -9.26 5.86 16.76
N SER A 62 -9.85 5.04 15.88
CA SER A 62 -11.19 4.48 16.08
C SER A 62 -11.32 3.64 17.35
N ILE A 63 -10.37 2.74 17.62
CA ILE A 63 -10.35 1.97 18.87
C ILE A 63 -10.02 2.86 20.07
N GLY A 64 -9.21 3.89 19.88
CA GLY A 64 -8.96 4.92 20.89
C GLY A 64 -10.25 5.58 21.37
N GLN A 65 -11.08 6.05 20.43
CA GLN A 65 -12.38 6.66 20.69
C GLN A 65 -13.34 5.67 21.37
N LYS A 66 -13.49 4.45 20.83
CA LYS A 66 -14.35 3.44 21.45
C LYS A 66 -13.93 3.08 22.87
N THR A 67 -12.62 3.10 23.16
CA THR A 67 -12.11 2.85 24.52
C THR A 67 -12.46 3.98 25.49
N LEU A 68 -12.44 5.24 25.03
CA LEU A 68 -12.91 6.40 25.80
C LEU A 68 -14.41 6.30 26.09
N GLU A 69 -15.23 6.05 25.06
CA GLU A 69 -16.69 5.86 25.20
C GLU A 69 -17.02 4.78 26.25
N LEU A 70 -16.34 3.63 26.16
CA LEU A 70 -16.54 2.57 27.15
C LEU A 70 -16.13 3.00 28.56
N SER A 71 -15.06 3.80 28.68
CA SER A 71 -14.61 4.28 30.00
C SER A 71 -15.66 5.19 30.64
N GLU A 72 -16.32 6.05 29.85
CA GLU A 72 -17.42 6.90 30.30
C GLU A 72 -18.64 6.07 30.71
N LEU A 73 -19.02 5.07 29.91
CA LEU A 73 -20.12 4.16 30.23
C LEU A 73 -19.87 3.38 31.54
N PHE A 74 -18.63 2.95 31.80
CA PHE A 74 -18.26 2.33 33.07
C PHE A 74 -18.45 3.27 34.26
N ILE A 75 -18.07 4.54 34.12
CA ILE A 75 -18.25 5.56 35.18
C ILE A 75 -19.73 5.76 35.48
N LEU A 76 -20.58 5.70 34.45
CA LEU A 76 -22.04 5.85 34.57
C LEU A 76 -22.75 4.59 35.09
N GLY A 77 -22.02 3.51 35.39
CA GLY A 77 -22.57 2.28 35.95
C GLY A 77 -23.18 1.33 34.92
N ASP A 78 -22.94 1.53 33.63
CA ASP A 78 -23.40 0.60 32.58
C ASP A 78 -22.46 -0.62 32.51
N SER A 79 -23.07 -1.81 32.52
CA SER A 79 -22.41 -3.10 32.67
C SER A 79 -22.29 -3.82 31.32
N THR A 80 -21.58 -3.21 30.37
CA THR A 80 -21.19 -3.92 29.14
C THR A 80 -19.81 -4.56 29.29
N SER A 81 -19.61 -5.74 28.70
CA SER A 81 -18.28 -6.37 28.68
C SER A 81 -17.38 -5.62 27.70
N PRO A 82 -16.32 -4.93 28.16
CA PRO A 82 -15.51 -4.09 27.28
C PRO A 82 -14.74 -4.90 26.25
N TRP A 83 -14.47 -6.17 26.55
CA TRP A 83 -13.86 -7.09 25.60
C TRP A 83 -14.78 -7.38 24.41
N ILE A 84 -16.08 -7.58 24.66
CA ILE A 84 -17.07 -7.86 23.60
C ILE A 84 -17.22 -6.63 22.71
N GLU A 85 -17.38 -5.46 23.32
CA GLU A 85 -17.53 -4.18 22.63
C GLU A 85 -16.34 -3.84 21.74
N ILE A 86 -15.11 -3.97 22.24
CA ILE A 86 -13.90 -3.72 21.46
C ILE A 86 -13.76 -4.74 20.33
N ARG A 87 -14.11 -6.02 20.57
CA ARG A 87 -14.08 -7.05 19.52
C ARG A 87 -15.09 -6.76 18.41
N GLN A 88 -16.31 -6.36 18.76
CA GLN A 88 -17.34 -5.97 17.80
C GLN A 88 -16.93 -4.74 16.99
N ALA A 89 -16.41 -3.70 17.66
CA ALA A 89 -15.88 -2.51 16.99
C ALA A 89 -14.74 -2.86 16.02
N THR A 90 -13.84 -3.77 16.43
CA THR A 90 -12.74 -4.25 15.58
C THR A 90 -13.28 -4.94 14.32
N ASN A 91 -14.21 -5.88 14.48
CA ASN A 91 -14.80 -6.60 13.35
C ASN A 91 -15.55 -5.65 12.41
N LEU A 92 -16.36 -4.74 12.97
CA LEU A 92 -17.10 -3.75 12.19
C LEU A 92 -16.16 -2.84 11.39
N PHE A 93 -15.07 -2.40 12.01
CA PHE A 93 -14.05 -1.60 11.34
C PHE A 93 -13.45 -2.36 10.16
N MET A 94 -13.06 -3.63 10.37
CA MET A 94 -12.45 -4.46 9.34
C MET A 94 -13.40 -4.71 8.16
N THR A 95 -14.69 -4.93 8.42
CA THR A 95 -15.70 -5.10 7.38
C THR A 95 -15.90 -3.81 6.59
N LYS A 96 -16.01 -2.65 7.26
CA LYS A 96 -16.23 -1.35 6.61
C LYS A 96 -14.99 -0.83 5.88
N ASN A 97 -13.79 -1.16 6.37
CA ASN A 97 -12.51 -0.68 5.86
C ASN A 97 -11.66 -1.86 5.39
N SER A 98 -12.19 -2.64 4.44
CA SER A 98 -11.45 -3.74 3.83
C SER A 98 -10.24 -3.21 3.07
N PHE A 99 -9.03 -3.50 3.56
CA PHE A 99 -7.79 -3.12 2.89
C PHE A 99 -7.61 -3.85 1.55
N ILE A 100 -8.22 -5.03 1.39
CA ILE A 100 -8.14 -5.82 0.15
C ILE A 100 -8.78 -5.05 -1.01
N ASN A 101 -9.88 -4.35 -0.75
CA ASN A 101 -10.59 -3.58 -1.77
C ASN A 101 -9.73 -2.45 -2.35
N GLU A 102 -8.73 -1.99 -1.57
CA GLU A 102 -7.85 -0.89 -1.95
C GLU A 102 -6.69 -1.34 -2.84
N ILE A 103 -6.34 -2.64 -2.80
CA ILE A 103 -5.21 -3.19 -3.54
C ILE A 103 -5.33 -2.90 -5.03
N GLU A 104 -6.53 -3.05 -5.60
CA GLU A 104 -6.73 -2.86 -7.03
C GLU A 104 -6.52 -1.40 -7.44
N ARG A 105 -7.03 -0.46 -6.65
CA ARG A 105 -6.78 0.98 -6.84
C ARG A 105 -5.28 1.30 -6.80
N LEU A 106 -4.56 0.71 -5.85
CA LEU A 106 -3.11 0.93 -5.69
C LEU A 106 -2.30 0.35 -6.85
N LYS A 107 -2.72 -0.78 -7.44
CA LYS A 107 -2.09 -1.33 -8.65
C LYS A 107 -2.20 -0.37 -9.84
N HIS A 108 -3.40 0.19 -10.07
CA HIS A 108 -3.60 1.17 -11.13
C HIS A 108 -2.71 2.40 -10.92
N GLN A 109 -2.67 2.93 -9.70
CA GLN A 109 -1.78 4.05 -9.37
C GLN A 109 -0.29 3.74 -9.56
N ALA A 110 0.13 2.51 -9.24
CA ALA A 110 1.51 2.07 -9.48
C ALA A 110 1.82 2.00 -10.98
N LEU A 111 0.85 1.55 -11.78
CA LEU A 111 0.96 1.47 -13.22
C LEU A 111 1.04 2.87 -13.84
N ASP A 112 0.19 3.80 -13.41
CA ASP A 112 0.22 5.19 -13.87
C ASP A 112 1.58 5.84 -13.61
N LYS A 113 2.11 5.71 -12.39
CA LYS A 113 3.47 6.19 -12.04
C LYS A 113 4.56 5.54 -12.88
N PHE A 114 4.41 4.24 -13.16
CA PHE A 114 5.35 3.53 -14.02
C PHE A 114 5.32 4.06 -15.45
N ILE A 115 4.13 4.26 -16.01
CA ILE A 115 3.92 4.80 -17.36
C ILE A 115 4.48 6.22 -17.45
N GLU A 116 4.14 7.09 -16.51
CA GLU A 116 4.60 8.47 -16.47
C GLU A 116 6.13 8.54 -16.56
N LEU A 117 6.82 7.74 -15.76
CA LEU A 117 8.28 7.75 -15.72
C LEU A 117 8.91 7.13 -16.99
N ASN A 118 8.33 6.08 -17.55
CA ASN A 118 8.90 5.39 -18.71
C ASN A 118 8.55 6.03 -20.06
N ILE A 119 7.35 6.60 -20.22
CA ILE A 119 6.97 7.36 -21.43
C ILE A 119 7.68 8.71 -21.46
N SER A 120 7.80 9.41 -20.32
CA SER A 120 8.57 10.66 -20.25
C SER A 120 10.04 10.42 -20.61
N PHE A 121 10.62 9.31 -20.13
CA PHE A 121 11.98 8.91 -20.50
C PHE A 121 12.14 8.62 -21.99
N GLN A 122 11.19 7.93 -22.63
CA GLN A 122 11.25 7.67 -24.07
C GLN A 122 11.08 8.94 -24.91
N ARG A 123 10.21 9.88 -24.51
CA ARG A 123 10.07 11.18 -25.18
C ARG A 123 11.37 11.98 -25.12
N ILE A 124 12.06 11.99 -23.98
CA ILE A 124 13.38 12.65 -23.84
C ILE A 124 14.41 11.96 -24.72
N LYS A 125 14.47 10.62 -24.74
CA LYS A 125 15.42 9.87 -25.57
C LYS A 125 15.23 10.11 -27.07
N LEU A 126 13.99 10.27 -27.53
CA LEU A 126 13.66 10.57 -28.93
C LEU A 126 13.90 12.05 -29.30
N ALA A 127 13.88 12.95 -28.32
CA ALA A 127 14.16 14.38 -28.53
C ALA A 127 15.67 14.70 -28.63
N ILE A 128 16.54 13.76 -28.24
CA ILE A 128 17.99 13.87 -28.48
C ILE A 128 18.21 13.75 -29.99
N LYS A 129 18.55 14.86 -30.65
CA LYS A 129 18.92 14.88 -32.07
C LYS A 129 20.05 13.86 -32.31
N PRO A 130 20.04 13.11 -33.42
CA PRO A 130 21.15 12.24 -33.76
C PRO A 130 22.44 13.06 -33.80
N THR A 131 23.43 12.67 -33.02
CA THR A 131 24.77 13.24 -33.10
C THR A 131 25.35 12.93 -34.48
N LYS A 132 26.08 13.88 -35.07
CA LYS A 132 26.61 13.80 -36.45
C LYS A 132 27.38 12.51 -36.76
N ASP A 133 27.90 11.81 -35.75
CA ASP A 133 28.61 10.54 -35.89
C ASP A 133 27.71 9.38 -36.37
N SER A 134 26.39 9.47 -36.17
CA SER A 134 25.43 8.44 -36.60
C SER A 134 24.99 8.56 -38.06
N ILE A 135 25.37 9.65 -38.75
CA ILE A 135 25.06 9.89 -40.17
C ILE A 135 26.28 9.53 -41.06
N GLY A 136 27.49 9.50 -40.50
CA GLY A 136 28.73 9.31 -41.25
C GLY A 136 29.06 7.88 -41.70
N GLN A 137 28.41 6.85 -41.15
CA GLN A 137 28.75 5.45 -41.49
C GLN A 137 27.95 4.85 -42.66
N LYS A 138 26.95 5.56 -43.20
CA LYS A 138 26.11 5.03 -44.30
C LYS A 138 26.57 5.43 -45.70
N THR A 139 27.58 6.28 -45.83
CA THR A 139 27.99 6.85 -47.13
C THR A 139 29.30 6.28 -47.69
N LEU A 140 29.97 5.38 -46.97
CA LEU A 140 31.29 4.83 -47.36
C LEU A 140 31.25 3.41 -47.93
N GLU A 141 30.06 2.81 -48.12
CA GLU A 141 29.89 1.50 -48.77
C GLU A 141 29.42 1.60 -50.23
N LEU A 142 29.41 2.80 -50.84
CA LEU A 142 28.93 3.03 -52.21
C LEU A 142 29.88 3.87 -53.10
N SER A 143 31.19 3.89 -52.80
CA SER A 143 32.20 4.49 -53.68
C SER A 143 33.31 3.51 -54.02
#